data_AF-A0A7C3V5D4-F1
#
_entry.id   AF-A0A7C3V5D4-F1
#
_cell.length_a   1.000
_cell.length_b   1.000
_cell.length_c   1.000
_cell.angle_alpha   90.00
_cell.angle_beta   90.00
_cell.angle_gamma   90.00
#
_symmetry.space_group_name_H-M   'P 1'
#
loop_
_entity.id
_entity.type
_entity.pdbx_description
1 polymer ?
#
loop_
_entity_poly.entity_id
_entity_poly.type
_entity_poly.pdbx_seq_one_letter_code
_entity_poly.pdbx_strand_id
1 'polypeptide(L)'
;MKSARILIVMAFFLAGCAGVQTNVSLQSDSTNKTVSLIVGEVLSVTLDSNPTTGYKWEMTEAPDASVLSFSGTRFEAPKSAPAGAGGKEVWEFKAERAGKTSFTLEYRRCWESNAVPAKKFSLTVNVIGQ
;
A
#
# COMPACT_ATOMS: atom_id res chain seq x y z
N MET A 1 10.18 66.84 -7.28
CA MET A 1 9.68 65.67 -8.05
C MET A 1 10.84 64.75 -8.37
N LYS A 2 10.83 63.52 -7.85
CA LYS A 2 11.34 62.25 -8.43
C LYS A 2 11.44 61.17 -7.34
N SER A 3 10.27 60.62 -7.05
CA SER A 3 9.94 59.20 -6.90
C SER A 3 10.88 58.27 -6.12
N ALA A 4 10.37 57.80 -4.97
CA ALA A 4 10.79 56.60 -4.25
C ALA A 4 10.65 55.32 -5.09
N ARG A 5 11.49 54.32 -4.83
CA ARG A 5 11.23 52.90 -5.15
C ARG A 5 11.76 52.01 -4.04
N ILE A 6 10.84 51.65 -3.14
CA ILE A 6 11.00 50.61 -2.12
C ILE A 6 11.02 49.25 -2.85
N LEU A 7 12.12 48.52 -2.73
CA LEU A 7 12.20 47.12 -3.16
C LEU A 7 11.69 46.24 -2.01
N ILE A 8 10.42 45.82 -2.11
CA ILE A 8 9.84 44.78 -1.26
C ILE A 8 10.39 43.44 -1.75
N VAL A 9 11.25 42.81 -0.95
CA VAL A 9 11.65 41.42 -1.15
C VAL A 9 10.50 40.56 -0.66
N MET A 10 9.67 40.10 -1.59
CA MET A 10 8.56 39.19 -1.32
C MET A 10 9.13 37.78 -1.14
N ALA A 11 9.43 37.42 0.10
CA ALA A 11 9.80 36.05 0.46
C ALA A 11 8.55 35.16 0.35
N PHE A 12 8.38 34.51 -0.80
CA PHE A 12 7.46 33.39 -0.96
C PHE A 12 7.99 32.19 -0.15
N PHE A 13 7.57 32.08 1.10
CA PHE A 13 7.67 30.83 1.85
C PHE A 13 6.66 29.85 1.25
N LEU A 14 7.11 29.11 0.23
CA LEU A 14 6.48 27.86 -0.16
C LEU A 14 6.72 26.88 1.01
N ALA A 15 5.82 26.89 1.98
CA ALA A 15 5.68 25.83 2.95
C ALA A 15 5.20 24.58 2.19
N GLY A 16 6.16 23.85 1.60
CA GLY A 16 5.94 22.50 1.15
C GLY A 16 5.62 21.65 2.38
N CYS A 17 4.34 21.37 2.61
CA CYS A 17 3.96 20.27 3.48
C CYS A 17 4.49 19.00 2.81
N ALA A 18 5.69 18.56 3.22
CA ALA A 18 6.10 17.20 3.03
C ALA A 18 5.08 16.35 3.78
N GLY A 19 4.08 15.84 3.06
CA GLY A 19 3.15 14.86 3.60
C GLY A 19 3.99 13.73 4.18
N VAL A 20 3.94 13.59 5.50
CA VAL A 20 4.61 12.51 6.20
C VAL A 20 3.95 11.23 5.70
N GLN A 21 4.64 10.50 4.82
CA GLN A 21 4.21 9.18 4.35
C GLN A 21 4.38 8.19 5.51
N THR A 22 3.34 8.08 6.33
CA THR A 22 3.19 7.00 7.31
C THR A 22 2.88 5.72 6.55
N ASN A 23 3.89 4.84 6.44
CA ASN A 23 3.70 3.52 5.87
C ASN A 23 3.23 2.58 6.98
N VAL A 24 1.97 2.16 6.92
CA VAL A 24 1.52 1.05 7.78
C VAL A 24 1.97 -0.24 7.12
N SER A 25 2.98 -0.91 7.70
CA SER A 25 3.49 -2.20 7.22
C SER A 25 2.87 -3.36 7.99
N LEU A 26 2.05 -4.16 7.31
CA LEU A 26 1.46 -5.37 7.90
C LEU A 26 2.12 -6.63 7.36
N GLN A 27 2.25 -7.63 8.23
CA GLN A 27 2.69 -8.98 7.88
C GLN A 27 1.50 -9.94 7.79
N SER A 28 1.74 -11.13 7.27
CA SER A 28 0.71 -12.16 7.03
C SER A 28 -0.05 -12.63 8.29
N ASP A 29 0.44 -12.31 9.48
CA ASP A 29 -0.21 -12.60 10.77
C ASP A 29 -1.40 -11.66 11.10
N SER A 30 -1.63 -10.65 10.24
CA SER A 30 -2.58 -9.58 10.47
C SER A 30 -3.90 -9.75 9.72
N THR A 31 -4.16 -10.95 9.20
CA THR A 31 -5.43 -11.33 8.60
C THR A 31 -6.59 -11.10 9.57
N ASN A 32 -7.70 -10.58 9.06
CA ASN A 32 -8.93 -10.23 9.79
C ASN A 32 -8.77 -9.11 10.83
N LYS A 33 -7.72 -8.28 10.73
CA LYS A 33 -7.59 -7.07 11.52
C LYS A 33 -8.26 -5.87 10.85
N THR A 34 -8.54 -4.84 11.65
CA THR A 34 -8.89 -3.51 11.17
C THR A 34 -7.71 -2.58 11.40
N VAL A 35 -7.33 -1.82 10.38
CA VAL A 35 -6.34 -0.75 10.47
C VAL A 35 -7.01 0.59 10.16
N SER A 36 -6.60 1.63 10.89
CA SER A 36 -7.02 3.00 10.61
C SER A 36 -5.94 3.73 9.83
N LEU A 37 -6.36 4.49 8.81
CA LEU A 37 -5.50 5.37 8.02
C LEU A 37 -6.12 6.76 7.97
N ILE A 38 -5.30 7.79 7.81
CA ILE A 38 -5.74 9.15 7.48
C ILE A 38 -5.79 9.29 5.96
N VAL A 39 -6.74 10.07 5.42
CA VAL A 39 -6.75 10.43 3.99
C VAL A 39 -5.38 10.96 3.57
N GLY A 40 -4.84 10.40 2.49
CA GLY A 40 -3.50 10.71 1.96
C GLY A 40 -2.39 9.74 2.39
N GLU A 41 -2.62 8.89 3.41
CA GLU A 41 -1.65 7.88 3.83
C GLU A 41 -1.55 6.71 2.85
N VAL A 42 -0.42 6.01 2.91
CA VAL A 42 -0.13 4.82 2.10
C VAL A 42 -0.07 3.59 3.00
N LEU A 43 -0.86 2.58 2.67
CA LEU A 43 -0.81 1.26 3.28
C LEU A 43 0.09 0.35 2.44
N SER A 44 1.09 -0.25 3.07
CA SER A 44 2.01 -1.21 2.44
C SER A 44 1.85 -2.58 3.10
N VAL A 45 1.27 -3.54 2.40
CA VAL A 45 1.13 -4.91 2.92
C VAL A 45 2.25 -5.78 2.38
N THR A 46 3.03 -6.38 3.29
CA THR A 46 4.19 -7.21 2.93
C THR A 46 3.91 -8.67 3.26
N LEU A 47 3.85 -9.51 2.23
CA LEU A 47 3.51 -10.92 2.35
C LEU A 47 4.68 -11.79 1.89
N ASP A 48 4.91 -12.92 2.56
CA ASP A 48 5.89 -13.89 2.07
C ASP A 48 5.44 -14.49 0.73
N SER A 49 6.35 -14.54 -0.24
CA SER A 49 6.07 -15.00 -1.60
C SER A 49 7.28 -15.77 -2.16
N ASN A 50 7.04 -16.83 -2.92
CA ASN A 50 8.08 -17.57 -3.61
C ASN A 50 7.65 -17.84 -5.06
N PRO A 51 7.94 -16.92 -6.01
CA PRO A 51 7.49 -17.04 -7.40
C PRO A 51 8.07 -18.26 -8.12
N THR A 52 9.20 -18.82 -7.65
CA THR A 52 9.82 -20.01 -8.25
C THR A 52 8.99 -21.28 -8.08
N THR A 53 8.01 -21.27 -7.17
CA THR A 53 7.10 -22.40 -6.92
C THR A 53 5.82 -22.35 -7.76
N GLY A 54 5.65 -21.31 -8.57
CA GLY A 54 4.46 -21.06 -9.40
C GLY A 54 3.28 -20.44 -8.65
N TYR A 55 3.40 -20.20 -7.35
CA TYR A 55 2.40 -19.47 -6.58
C TYR A 55 2.59 -17.96 -6.71
N LYS A 56 1.48 -17.23 -6.69
CA LYS A 56 1.43 -15.77 -6.65
C LYS A 56 0.29 -15.29 -5.76
N TRP A 57 0.43 -14.11 -5.18
CA TRP A 57 -0.69 -13.43 -4.56
C TRP A 57 -1.60 -12.84 -5.63
N GLU A 58 -2.90 -12.97 -5.43
CA GLU A 58 -3.92 -12.39 -6.30
C GLU A 58 -4.99 -11.71 -5.45
N MET A 59 -5.42 -10.53 -5.86
CA MET A 59 -6.54 -9.85 -5.23
C MET A 59 -7.86 -10.46 -5.72
N THR A 60 -8.54 -11.18 -4.83
CA THR A 60 -9.82 -11.85 -5.14
C THR A 60 -11.02 -11.03 -4.71
N GLU A 61 -10.85 -10.14 -3.73
CA GLU A 61 -11.85 -9.13 -3.36
C GLU A 61 -11.14 -7.78 -3.31
N ALA A 62 -11.55 -6.86 -4.18
CA ALA A 62 -10.98 -5.52 -4.25
C ALA A 62 -11.65 -4.58 -3.22
N PRO A 63 -10.91 -3.60 -2.67
CA PRO A 63 -11.51 -2.56 -1.88
C PRO A 63 -12.36 -1.63 -2.75
N ASP A 64 -13.17 -0.80 -2.10
CA ASP A 64 -13.77 0.37 -2.73
C ASP A 64 -12.64 1.33 -3.09
N ALA A 65 -12.33 1.42 -4.40
CA ALA A 65 -11.25 2.24 -4.94
C ALA A 65 -11.41 3.73 -4.64
N SER A 66 -12.62 4.18 -4.29
CA SER A 66 -12.88 5.57 -3.90
C SER A 66 -12.49 5.87 -2.44
N VAL A 67 -12.34 4.84 -1.60
CA VAL A 67 -11.87 4.91 -0.21
C VAL A 67 -10.38 4.56 -0.14
N LEU A 68 -10.00 3.45 -0.79
CA LEU A 68 -8.65 2.91 -0.79
C LEU A 68 -8.28 2.43 -2.21
N SER A 69 -7.41 3.16 -2.89
CA SER A 69 -7.00 2.83 -4.27
C SER A 69 -5.78 1.91 -4.26
N PHE A 70 -5.77 0.89 -5.11
CA PHE A 70 -4.60 0.02 -5.30
C PHE A 70 -3.57 0.73 -6.20
N SER A 71 -2.33 0.85 -5.72
CA SER A 71 -1.25 1.57 -6.40
C SER A 71 -0.28 0.66 -7.15
N GLY A 72 -0.12 -0.60 -6.71
CA GLY A 72 0.71 -1.57 -7.41
C GLY A 72 1.31 -2.63 -6.50
N THR A 73 2.06 -3.56 -7.12
CA THR A 73 2.88 -4.54 -6.41
C THR A 73 4.34 -4.49 -6.82
N ARG A 74 5.21 -4.96 -5.93
CA ARG A 74 6.60 -5.28 -6.23
C ARG A 74 7.04 -6.53 -5.49
N PHE A 75 8.02 -7.23 -6.07
CA PHE A 75 8.68 -8.36 -5.41
C PHE A 75 10.03 -7.91 -4.86
N GLU A 76 10.28 -8.21 -3.59
CA GLU A 76 11.53 -7.95 -2.88
C GLU A 76 12.24 -9.29 -2.66
N ALA A 77 13.30 -9.52 -3.45
CA ALA A 77 14.17 -10.67 -3.28
C ALA A 77 15.12 -10.47 -2.08
N PRO A 78 15.42 -11.52 -1.30
CA PRO A 78 16.44 -11.45 -0.28
C PRO A 78 17.83 -11.13 -0.89
N LYS A 79 18.58 -10.22 -0.25
CA LYS A 79 19.87 -9.70 -0.78
C LYS A 79 20.91 -10.77 -1.04
N SER A 80 20.94 -11.82 -0.22
CA SER A 80 21.88 -12.93 -0.33
C SER A 80 21.14 -14.22 -0.02
N ALA A 81 20.58 -14.85 -1.06
CA ALA A 81 19.94 -16.14 -0.91
C ALA A 81 20.24 -17.04 -2.12
N PRO A 82 20.21 -18.38 -1.94
CA PRO A 82 20.32 -19.32 -3.05
C PRO A 82 19.22 -19.09 -4.10
N ALA A 83 19.50 -19.49 -5.34
CA ALA A 83 18.48 -19.56 -6.38
C ALA A 83 17.30 -20.42 -5.90
N GLY A 84 16.06 -19.95 -6.10
CA GLY A 84 14.85 -20.63 -5.60
C GLY A 84 14.39 -20.19 -4.21
N ALA A 85 15.17 -19.37 -3.49
CA ALA A 85 14.72 -18.82 -2.22
C ALA A 85 13.49 -17.91 -2.40
N GLY A 86 12.54 -18.02 -1.48
CA GLY A 86 11.41 -17.10 -1.40
C GLY A 86 11.86 -15.70 -1.00
N GLY A 87 11.02 -14.71 -1.32
CA GLY A 87 11.17 -13.33 -0.91
C GLY A 87 9.84 -12.80 -0.37
N LYS A 88 9.58 -11.53 -0.65
CA LYS A 88 8.37 -10.84 -0.19
C LYS A 88 7.68 -10.16 -1.36
N GLU A 89 6.36 -10.16 -1.34
CA GLU A 89 5.53 -9.38 -2.26
C GLU A 89 4.90 -8.23 -1.47
N VAL A 90 5.14 -7.01 -1.95
CA VAL A 90 4.63 -5.79 -1.33
C VAL A 90 3.48 -5.24 -2.18
N TRP A 91 2.35 -5.02 -1.52
CA TRP A 91 1.14 -4.45 -2.10
C TRP A 91 0.92 -3.05 -1.54
N GLU A 92 0.82 -2.05 -2.42
CA GLU A 92 0.65 -0.66 -2.02
C GLU A 92 -0.76 -0.17 -2.31
N PHE A 93 -1.33 0.54 -1.34
CA PHE A 93 -2.65 1.15 -1.42
C PHE A 93 -2.60 2.58 -0.90
N LYS A 94 -3.40 3.47 -1.48
CA LYS A 94 -3.50 4.88 -1.08
C LYS A 94 -4.88 5.18 -0.52
N ALA A 95 -4.92 5.81 0.65
CA ALA A 95 -6.15 6.27 1.27
C ALA A 95 -6.66 7.53 0.55
N GLU A 96 -7.74 7.41 -0.21
CA GLU A 96 -8.27 8.49 -1.06
C GLU A 96 -9.34 9.31 -0.35
N ARG A 97 -10.20 8.65 0.43
CA ARG A 97 -11.35 9.30 1.08
C ARG A 97 -11.71 8.58 2.37
N ALA A 98 -12.25 9.35 3.32
CA ALA A 98 -12.82 8.79 4.53
C ALA A 98 -13.92 7.76 4.22
N GLY A 99 -13.89 6.64 4.93
CA GLY A 99 -14.76 5.50 4.68
C GLY A 99 -14.16 4.20 5.17
N LYS A 100 -14.96 3.15 5.18
CA LYS A 100 -14.53 1.81 5.59
C LYS A 100 -14.61 0.87 4.39
N THR A 101 -13.54 0.13 4.15
CA THR A 101 -13.47 -0.85 3.08
C THR A 101 -12.65 -2.07 3.49
N SER A 102 -12.62 -3.10 2.66
CA SER A 102 -11.83 -4.31 2.90
C SER A 102 -11.35 -4.89 1.59
N PHE A 103 -10.26 -5.65 1.65
CA PHE A 103 -9.78 -6.40 0.50
C PHE A 103 -9.25 -7.77 0.95
N THR A 104 -9.20 -8.69 -0.01
CA THR A 104 -8.71 -10.05 0.18
C THR A 104 -7.69 -10.39 -0.90
N LEU A 105 -6.56 -10.93 -0.46
CA LEU A 105 -5.49 -11.50 -1.26
C LEU A 105 -5.41 -13.02 -1.02
N GLU A 106 -5.25 -13.80 -2.08
CA GLU A 106 -5.10 -15.25 -2.02
C GLU A 106 -3.80 -15.68 -2.70
N TYR A 107 -3.07 -16.59 -2.07
CA TYR A 107 -1.82 -17.14 -2.58
C TYR A 107 -2.09 -18.47 -3.28
N ARG A 108 -2.08 -18.47 -4.61
CA ARG A 108 -2.47 -19.63 -5.42
C ARG A 108 -1.64 -19.76 -6.69
N ARG A 109 -1.71 -20.95 -7.31
CA ARG A 109 -1.18 -21.20 -8.65
C ARG A 109 -2.23 -20.84 -9.68
N CYS A 110 -1.81 -20.17 -10.76
CA CYS A 110 -2.76 -19.69 -11.78
C CYS A 110 -3.53 -20.81 -12.49
N TRP A 111 -3.01 -22.04 -12.51
CA TRP A 111 -3.65 -23.21 -13.13
C TRP A 111 -4.53 -24.03 -12.16
N GLU A 112 -4.61 -23.67 -10.88
CA GLU A 112 -5.38 -24.38 -9.84
C GLU A 112 -6.64 -23.59 -9.45
N SER A 113 -7.45 -23.17 -10.41
CA SER A 113 -8.57 -22.23 -10.20
C SER A 113 -9.66 -22.72 -9.23
N ASN A 114 -9.76 -24.04 -8.99
CA ASN A 114 -10.74 -24.65 -8.09
C ASN A 114 -10.13 -25.19 -6.79
N ALA A 115 -8.81 -25.00 -6.57
CA ALA A 115 -8.15 -25.47 -5.35
C ALA A 115 -8.31 -24.44 -4.22
N VAL A 116 -8.28 -24.92 -2.98
CA VAL A 116 -8.19 -24.06 -1.80
C VAL A 116 -6.86 -23.30 -1.87
N PRO A 117 -6.86 -21.96 -1.67
CA PRO A 117 -5.62 -21.19 -1.73
C PRO A 117 -4.66 -21.62 -0.62
N ALA A 118 -3.36 -21.62 -0.92
CA ALA A 118 -2.35 -22.03 0.04
C ALA A 118 -2.23 -21.07 1.22
N LYS A 119 -2.51 -19.77 0.99
CA LYS A 119 -2.60 -18.74 2.02
C LYS A 119 -3.69 -17.73 1.64
N LYS A 120 -4.29 -17.11 2.65
CA LYS A 120 -5.26 -16.03 2.50
C LYS A 120 -4.91 -14.88 3.43
N PHE A 121 -5.00 -13.66 2.93
CA PHE A 121 -4.83 -12.43 3.69
C PHE A 121 -6.03 -11.53 3.43
N SER A 122 -6.68 -11.07 4.49
CA SER A 122 -7.83 -10.18 4.41
C SER A 122 -7.65 -9.06 5.42
N LEU A 123 -7.93 -7.83 5.01
CA LEU A 123 -7.78 -6.66 5.87
C LEU A 123 -8.99 -5.74 5.73
N THR A 124 -9.47 -5.25 6.86
CA THR A 124 -10.42 -4.14 6.90
C THR A 124 -9.65 -2.83 7.13
N VAL A 125 -9.94 -1.82 6.32
CA VAL A 125 -9.31 -0.50 6.40
C VAL A 125 -10.38 0.54 6.71
N ASN A 126 -10.13 1.32 7.75
CA ASN A 126 -10.96 2.45 8.14
C ASN A 126 -10.19 3.74 7.87
N VAL A 127 -10.55 4.45 6.81
CA VAL A 127 -9.95 5.74 6.48
C VAL A 127 -10.71 6.84 7.22
N ILE A 128 -10.00 7.63 8.02
CA ILE A 128 -10.51 8.81 8.71
C ILE A 128 -10.15 10.07 7.93
N GLY A 129 -11.08 11.02 7.89
CA GLY A 129 -10.82 12.35 7.34
C GLY A 129 -9.78 13.10 8.17
N GLN A 130 -9.09 14.04 7.55
CA GLN A 130 -8.30 15.05 8.26
C GLN A 130 -9.19 16.11 8.90
#